data_AF-A0A382V433-F1
#
_entry.id   AF-A0A382V433-F1
#
_cell.length_a   1.000
_cell.length_b   1.000
_cell.length_c   1.000
_cell.angle_alpha   90.00
_cell.angle_beta   90.00
_cell.angle_gamma   90.00
#
_symmetry.space_group_name_H-M   'P 1'
#
loop_
_entity.id
_entity.type
_entity.pdbx_description
1 polymer ?
#
loop_
_entity_poly.entity_id
_entity_poly.type
_entity_poly.pdbx_seq_one_letter_code
_entity_poly.pdbx_strand_id
1 'polypeptide(L)' 'MDGKRIISTTIGLSDVSTDNVRVISLTGIYIPKMDDLIIGKIEYIFGNSWFADINSCYQGMLLGQDVFGRGS' A
#
# COMPACT_ATOMS: atom_id res chain seq x y z
N MET A 1 16.50 26.16 -15.19
CA MET A 1 15.22 25.66 -15.76
C MET A 1 14.67 24.51 -14.90
N ASP A 2 15.10 24.39 -13.64
CA ASP A 2 15.24 23.08 -12.97
C ASP A 2 14.35 22.97 -11.73
N GLY A 3 13.04 22.92 -11.95
CA GLY A 3 12.08 22.70 -10.86
C GLY A 3 10.63 22.49 -11.26
N LYS A 4 10.32 22.53 -12.57
CA LYS A 4 8.94 22.39 -13.09
C LYS A 4 8.72 21.13 -13.92
N ARG A 5 9.69 20.22 -13.98
CA ARG A 5 9.58 18.96 -14.73
C ARG A 5 9.23 17.82 -13.77
N ILE A 6 8.28 16.98 -14.18
CA ILE A 6 7.95 15.73 -13.49
C ILE A 6 8.63 14.62 -14.27
N ILE A 7 9.38 13.75 -13.57
CA ILE A 7 10.15 12.66 -14.18
C ILE A 7 9.74 11.36 -13.49
N SER A 8 9.50 10.31 -14.27
CA SER A 8 9.21 8.99 -13.71
C SER A 8 10.42 8.41 -12.99
N THR A 9 10.18 7.72 -11.87
CA THR A 9 11.19 6.94 -11.13
C THR A 9 11.11 5.44 -11.43
N THR A 10 10.13 5.01 -12.23
CA THR A 10 9.86 3.60 -12.55
C THR A 10 9.56 3.38 -14.03
N ILE A 11 9.68 2.13 -14.47
CA ILE A 11 9.28 1.69 -15.81
C ILE A 11 7.79 1.36 -15.77
N GLY A 12 7.02 2.00 -16.65
CA GLY A 12 5.57 1.85 -16.64
C GLY A 12 4.87 2.55 -17.80
N LEU A 13 3.54 2.50 -17.77
CA LEU A 13 2.68 3.22 -18.71
C LEU A 13 2.33 4.60 -18.13
N SER A 14 2.45 5.64 -18.95
CA SER A 14 1.98 6.98 -18.58
C SER A 14 0.46 7.04 -18.63
N ASP A 15 -0.16 7.43 -17.53
CA ASP A 15 -1.59 7.68 -17.42
C ASP A 15 -1.81 9.18 -17.18
N VAL A 16 -2.47 9.83 -18.13
CA VAL A 16 -2.64 11.28 -18.18
C VAL A 16 -4.13 11.59 -18.24
N SER A 17 -4.60 12.29 -17.22
CA SER A 17 -5.96 12.81 -17.11
C SER A 17 -5.93 14.33 -17.05
N THR A 18 -7.10 14.97 -17.08
CA THR A 18 -7.22 16.44 -17.10
C THR A 18 -6.46 17.11 -15.95
N ASP A 19 -6.49 16.52 -14.75
CA ASP A 19 -5.92 17.13 -13.53
C ASP A 19 -4.82 16.28 -12.86
N ASN A 20 -4.50 15.11 -13.42
CA ASN A 20 -3.51 14.21 -12.83
C ASN A 20 -2.64 13.51 -13.87
N VAL A 21 -1.35 13.41 -13.57
CA VAL A 21 -0.38 12.62 -14.32
C VAL A 21 0.22 11.60 -13.36
N ARG A 22 0.17 10.33 -13.74
CA ARG A 22 0.78 9.24 -12.97
C ARG A 22 1.43 8.21 -13.88
N VAL A 23 2.18 7.31 -13.28
CA VAL A 23 2.77 6.14 -13.95
C VAL A 23 2.16 4.88 -13.37
N ILE A 24 1.72 3.97 -14.26
CA ILE A 24 1.30 2.61 -13.92
C ILE A 24 2.53 1.72 -14.04
N SER A 25 3.16 1.39 -12.92
CA SER A 25 4.35 0.53 -12.87
C SER A 25 4.07 -0.85 -13.44
N LEU A 26 4.96 -1.36 -14.29
CA LEU A 26 4.86 -2.72 -14.85
C LEU A 26 5.60 -3.77 -14.01
N THR A 27 6.45 -3.33 -13.08
CA THR A 27 7.24 -4.18 -12.20
C THR A 27 7.29 -3.59 -10.80
N GLY A 28 7.57 -4.44 -9.81
CA GLY A 28 7.68 -4.06 -8.41
C GLY A 28 6.91 -4.99 -7.49
N ILE A 29 7.06 -4.75 -6.19
CA ILE A 29 6.27 -5.38 -5.13
C ILE A 29 4.99 -4.58 -4.89
N TYR A 30 4.03 -5.18 -4.20
CA TYR A 30 2.81 -4.48 -3.81
C TYR A 30 3.16 -3.26 -2.94
N ILE A 31 2.60 -2.10 -3.29
CA ILE A 31 2.71 -0.86 -2.52
C ILE A 31 1.33 -0.57 -1.93
N PRO A 32 1.13 -0.73 -0.61
CA PRO A 32 -0.19 -0.63 -0.01
C PRO A 32 -0.84 0.73 -0.22
N LYS A 33 -2.14 0.73 -0.54
CA LYS A 33 -2.98 1.93 -0.55
C LYS A 33 -4.17 1.74 0.39
N MET A 34 -4.76 2.87 0.78
CA MET A 34 -6.03 2.84 1.51
C MET A 34 -7.09 2.12 0.67
N ASP A 35 -7.93 1.36 1.36
CA ASP A 35 -9.06 0.61 0.79
C ASP A 35 -8.69 -0.56 -0.14
N ASP A 36 -7.41 -0.92 -0.27
CA ASP A 36 -7.01 -2.14 -0.98
C ASP A 36 -7.43 -3.39 -0.19
N LEU A 37 -8.15 -4.31 -0.86
CA LEU A 37 -8.47 -5.63 -0.31
C LEU A 37 -7.32 -6.61 -0.58
N ILE A 38 -6.72 -7.15 0.49
CA ILE A 38 -5.56 -8.03 0.40
C ILE A 38 -5.71 -9.29 1.25
N ILE A 39 -4.85 -10.27 0.99
CA ILE A 39 -4.73 -11.49 1.79
C ILE A 39 -3.34 -11.46 2.44
N GLY A 40 -3.30 -11.45 3.77
CA GLY A 40 -2.07 -11.49 4.55
C GLY A 40 -1.92 -12.80 5.32
N LYS A 41 -0.67 -13.24 5.54
CA LYS A 41 -0.32 -14.36 6.40
C LYS A 41 0.17 -13.83 7.75
N ILE A 42 -0.44 -14.26 8.85
CA ILE A 42 0.03 -13.88 10.19
C ILE A 42 1.41 -14.48 10.46
N GLU A 43 2.38 -13.62 10.76
CA GLU A 43 3.75 -14.01 11.12
C GLU A 43 3.91 -14.07 12.65
N TYR A 44 3.39 -13.09 13.38
CA TYR A 44 3.44 -13.08 14.84
C TYR A 44 2.32 -12.24 15.48
N ILE A 45 2.20 -12.40 16.81
CA ILE A 45 1.22 -11.71 17.65
C ILE A 45 1.97 -10.95 18.73
N PHE A 46 1.57 -9.69 18.98
CA PHE A 46 2.11 -8.90 20.07
C PHE A 46 1.01 -8.08 20.74
N GLY A 47 0.78 -8.31 22.04
CA GLY A 47 -0.33 -7.70 22.76
C GLY A 47 -1.68 -8.02 22.10
N ASN A 48 -2.44 -6.96 21.77
CA ASN A 48 -3.73 -7.06 21.07
C ASN A 48 -3.60 -6.80 19.56
N SER A 49 -2.44 -7.08 18.97
CA SER A 49 -2.16 -6.84 17.54
C SER A 49 -1.61 -8.08 16.86
N TRP A 50 -2.07 -8.34 15.63
CA TRP A 50 -1.49 -9.33 14.73
C TRP A 50 -0.68 -8.63 13.65
N PHE A 51 0.47 -9.21 13.37
CA PHE A 51 1.41 -8.72 12.38
C PHE A 51 1.48 -9.72 11.23
N ALA A 52 1.17 -9.24 10.03
CA ALA A 52 0.96 -10.08 8.86
C ALA A 52 1.91 -9.72 7.72
N ASP A 53 2.50 -10.73 7.10
CA ASP A 53 3.11 -10.59 5.77
C ASP A 53 2.00 -10.40 4.73
N ILE A 54 2.03 -9.26 4.04
CA ILE A 54 1.09 -8.88 2.98
C ILE A 54 1.76 -8.84 1.60
N ASN A 55 2.95 -9.45 1.46
CA ASN A 55 3.75 -9.47 0.24
C ASN A 55 4.05 -8.06 -0.31
N SER A 56 4.37 -7.14 0.60
CA SER A 56 4.63 -5.72 0.31
C SER A 56 5.97 -5.27 0.89
N CYS A 57 6.39 -4.02 0.65
CA CYS A 57 7.56 -3.45 1.34
C CYS A 57 7.33 -3.22 2.84
N TYR A 58 6.09 -3.29 3.29
CA TYR A 58 5.67 -3.09 4.67
C TYR A 58 4.92 -4.31 5.18
N GLN A 59 4.94 -4.49 6.50
CA GLN A 59 4.15 -5.49 7.18
C GLN A 59 2.77 -4.92 7.52
N GLY A 60 1.72 -5.73 7.37
CA GLY A 60 0.38 -5.38 7.82
C GLY A 60 0.27 -5.49 9.34
N MET A 61 -0.53 -4.62 9.96
CA MET A 61 -0.91 -4.72 11.37
C MET A 61 -2.43 -4.69 11.47
N LEU A 62 -2.99 -5.67 12.18
CA LEU A 62 -4.42 -5.79 12.46
C LEU A 62 -4.63 -5.67 13.96
N LEU A 63 -5.46 -4.72 14.39
CA LEU A 63 -5.75 -4.51 15.81
C LEU A 63 -6.92 -5.39 16.27
N GLY A 64 -6.86 -5.87 17.51
CA GLY A 64 -7.94 -6.60 18.20
C GLY A 64 -9.28 -5.90 18.14
N GLN A 65 -9.29 -4.57 18.27
CA GLN A 65 -10.53 -3.79 18.21
C GLN A 65 -11.24 -3.92 16.85
N ASP A 66 -10.48 -4.01 15.76
CA ASP A 66 -11.02 -4.07 14.39
C ASP A 66 -11.58 -5.47 14.08
N VAL A 67 -11.06 -6.51 14.74
CA VAL A 67 -11.52 -7.90 14.61
C VAL A 67 -12.75 -8.16 15.48
N PHE A 68 -12.73 -7.70 16.74
CA PHE A 68 -13.76 -8.02 17.71
C PHE A 68 -14.87 -6.97 17.83
N GLY A 69 -14.77 -5.84 17.12
CA GLY A 69 -15.83 -4.85 17.00
C GLY A 69 -16.21 -4.12 18.30
N ARG A 70 -15.28 -4.01 19.27
CA ARG A 70 -15.56 -3.39 20.59
C ARG A 70 -15.39 -1.87 20.61
N GLY A 71 -15.59 -1.21 19.48
CA GLY A 71 -15.47 0.25 19.32
C GLY A 71 -16.59 0.79 18.44
N SER A 72 -17.79 0.92 19.01
CA SER A 72 -18.93 1.69 18.51
C SER A 72 -19.78 2.11 19.69
#